data_AF-A0A818X1G2-F1
#
_entry.id   AF-A0A818X1G2-F1
#
_cell.length_a   1.000
_cell.length_b   1.000
_cell.length_c   1.000
_cell.angle_alpha   90.00
_cell.angle_beta   90.00
_cell.angle_gamma   90.00
#
_symmetry.space_group_name_H-M   'P 1'
#
loop_
_entity.id
_entity.type
_entity.pdbx_description
1 polymer ?
#
loop_
_entity_poly.entity_id
_entity_poly.type
_entity_poly.pdbx_seq_one_letter_code
_entity_poly.pdbx_strand_id
1 'polypeptide(L)'
;MLIGIDTNRDSQSRSSQMVGCVASINPTCTRYYPRVIEQRSTNDFISGLKSCMQNALQKYHHINGVLPAKIIVYRDGVNDLQLLDVIENELPALNEICMKAQEGY
;
A
#
# COMPACT_ATOMS: atom_id res chain seq x y z
N MET A 1 6.35 9.12 -5.93
CA MET A 1 5.22 8.20 -6.13
C MET A 1 4.14 8.55 -5.11
N LEU A 2 2.89 8.63 -5.55
CA LEU A 2 1.72 8.81 -4.69
C LEU A 2 0.98 7.49 -4.58
N ILE A 3 0.60 7.08 -3.37
CA ILE A 3 -0.18 5.87 -3.13
C ILE A 3 -1.48 6.25 -2.42
N GLY A 4 -2.61 5.69 -2.88
CA GLY A 4 -3.89 5.75 -2.19
C GLY A 4 -4.28 4.37 -1.68
N ILE A 5 -4.70 4.27 -0.42
CA ILE A 5 -5.14 3.03 0.21
C ILE A 5 -6.48 3.26 0.89
N ASP A 6 -7.48 2.47 0.51
CA ASP A 6 -8.81 2.48 1.12
C ASP A 6 -9.24 1.07 1.52
N THR A 7 -10.08 0.98 2.52
CA THR A 7 -10.61 -0.27 3.06
C THR A 7 -12.13 -0.22 3.13
N ASN A 8 -12.79 -1.14 2.44
CA ASN A 8 -14.24 -1.28 2.46
C ASN A 8 -14.62 -2.62 3.09
N ARG A 9 -15.48 -2.57 4.11
CA ARG A 9 -16.03 -3.75 4.76
C ARG A 9 -17.39 -4.07 4.16
N ASP A 10 -17.56 -5.32 3.70
CA ASP A 10 -18.87 -5.76 3.24
C ASP A 10 -19.85 -5.77 4.43
N SER A 11 -20.96 -5.06 4.27
CA SER A 11 -22.00 -4.94 5.30
C SER A 11 -22.79 -6.24 5.48
N GLN A 12 -22.79 -7.12 4.46
CA GLN A 12 -23.54 -8.37 4.47
C GLN A 12 -22.68 -9.58 4.89
N SER A 13 -21.39 -9.56 4.56
CA SER A 13 -20.40 -10.58 4.92
C SER A 13 -19.48 -10.04 6.02
N ARG A 14 -19.71 -10.43 7.28
CA ARG A 14 -18.86 -10.00 8.41
C ARG A 14 -17.45 -10.62 8.41
N SER A 15 -17.13 -11.49 7.46
CA SER A 15 -15.91 -12.32 7.49
C SER A 15 -14.76 -11.82 6.62
N SER A 16 -14.97 -10.85 5.74
CA SER A 16 -13.90 -10.31 4.89
C SER A 16 -14.05 -8.82 4.61
N GLN A 17 -12.91 -8.15 4.49
CA GLN A 17 -12.78 -6.74 4.15
C GLN A 17 -11.97 -6.65 2.85
N MET A 18 -12.28 -5.68 1.99
CA MET A 18 -11.55 -5.46 0.75
C MET A 18 -10.67 -4.23 0.90
N VAL A 19 -9.44 -4.33 0.42
CA VAL A 19 -8.46 -3.25 0.48
C VAL A 19 -8.11 -2.87 -0.94
N GLY A 20 -8.40 -1.62 -1.31
CA GLY A 20 -7.97 -1.02 -2.56
C GLY A 20 -6.66 -0.29 -2.37
N CYS A 21 -5.69 -0.51 -3.25
CA CYS A 21 -4.41 0.17 -3.24
C CYS A 21 -4.07 0.62 -4.67
N VAL A 22 -3.73 1.89 -4.84
CA VAL A 22 -3.33 2.45 -6.14
C VAL A 22 -2.03 3.21 -5.99
N ALA A 23 -1.10 3.06 -6.93
CA ALA A 23 0.20 3.75 -6.90
C ALA A 23 0.49 4.45 -8.21
N SER A 24 0.91 5.72 -8.16
CA SER A 24 1.28 6.47 -9.36
C SER A 24 2.55 5.89 -9.99
N ILE A 25 2.52 5.67 -11.31
CA ILE A 25 3.61 5.01 -12.06
C ILE A 25 4.41 5.96 -12.95
N ASN A 26 4.06 7.24 -12.96
CA ASN A 26 4.76 8.29 -13.69
C ASN A 26 4.90 9.57 -12.86
N PRO A 27 5.91 10.41 -13.14
CA PRO A 27 6.17 11.63 -12.35
C PRO A 27 5.00 12.61 -12.29
N THR A 28 4.21 12.71 -13.37
CA THR A 28 3.05 13.61 -13.42
C THR A 28 1.84 13.11 -12.65
N CYS A 29 1.89 11.91 -12.06
CA CYS A 29 0.82 11.32 -11.26
C CYS A 29 -0.53 11.28 -12.00
N THR A 30 -0.49 10.93 -13.29
CA THR A 30 -1.67 10.81 -14.16
C THR A 30 -2.00 9.36 -14.51
N ARG A 31 -1.11 8.42 -14.18
CA ARG A 31 -1.30 6.98 -14.39
C ARG A 31 -1.06 6.24 -13.09
N TYR A 32 -1.95 5.30 -12.79
CA TYR A 32 -1.94 4.54 -11.54
C TYR A 32 -1.98 3.03 -11.80
N TYR A 33 -1.22 2.29 -11.00
CA TYR A 33 -1.24 0.84 -10.93
C TYR A 33 -2.16 0.40 -9.80
N PRO A 34 -3.27 -0.31 -10.09
CA PRO A 34 -4.21 -0.75 -9.07
C PRO A 34 -3.87 -2.14 -8.52
N ARG A 35 -4.21 -2.37 -7.25
CA ARG A 35 -4.23 -3.67 -6.57
C ARG A 35 -5.41 -3.74 -5.62
N VAL A 36 -5.97 -4.93 -5.50
CA VAL A 36 -7.04 -5.24 -4.57
C VAL A 36 -6.62 -6.45 -3.75
N ILE A 37 -6.83 -6.38 -2.44
CA ILE A 37 -6.50 -7.46 -1.49
C ILE A 37 -7.77 -7.80 -0.72
N GLU A 38 -8.07 -9.10 -0.64
CA GLU A 38 -9.06 -9.62 0.29
C GLU A 38 -8.40 -9.81 1.66
N GLN A 39 -8.91 -9.13 2.68
CA GLN A 39 -8.48 -9.20 4.06
C GLN A 39 -9.46 -10.06 4.86
N ARG A 40 -8.99 -11.19 5.39
CA ARG A 40 -9.76 -12.05 6.31
C ARG A 40 -9.32 -11.90 7.76
N SER A 41 -8.07 -11.50 7.98
CA SER A 41 -7.48 -11.16 9.27
C SER A 41 -6.59 -9.90 9.18
N THR A 42 -6.19 -9.33 10.32
CA THR A 42 -5.23 -8.20 10.37
C THR A 42 -3.86 -8.58 9.79
N ASN A 43 -3.40 -9.83 9.99
CA ASN A 43 -2.15 -10.30 9.39
C ASN A 43 -2.20 -10.33 7.86
N ASP A 44 -3.36 -10.69 7.28
CA ASP A 44 -3.55 -10.69 5.83
C ASP A 44 -3.47 -9.29 5.24
N PHE A 45 -3.91 -8.29 5.99
CA PHE A 45 -3.83 -6.89 5.58
C PHE A 45 -2.39 -6.39 5.49
N ILE A 46 -1.59 -6.59 6.54
CA ILE A 46 -0.18 -6.19 6.53
C ILE A 46 0.59 -6.92 5.43
N SER A 47 0.34 -8.23 5.25
CA SER A 47 0.92 -9.01 4.15
C SER A 47 0.52 -8.45 2.78
N GLY A 48 -0.77 -8.13 2.61
CA GLY A 48 -1.30 -7.50 1.41
C GLY A 48 -0.70 -6.13 1.12
N LEU A 49 -0.56 -5.30 2.15
CA LEU A 49 0.04 -3.97 2.07
C LEU A 49 1.50 -4.03 1.61
N LYS A 50 2.28 -4.95 2.21
CA LYS A 50 3.65 -5.24 1.78
C LYS A 50 3.69 -5.66 0.30
N SER A 51 2.78 -6.55 -0.10
CA SER A 51 2.65 -6.96 -1.50
C SER A 51 2.28 -5.79 -2.41
N CYS A 52 1.35 -4.92 -2.03
CA CYS A 52 1.00 -3.76 -2.84
C CYS A 52 2.21 -2.86 -3.06
N MET A 53 2.92 -2.51 -1.99
CA MET A 53 4.10 -1.64 -2.05
C MET A 53 5.20 -2.24 -2.93
N GLN A 54 5.53 -3.51 -2.73
CA GLN A 54 6.55 -4.20 -3.52
C GLN A 54 6.21 -4.19 -5.02
N ASN A 55 4.98 -4.55 -5.37
CA ASN A 55 4.54 -4.56 -6.77
C ASN A 55 4.50 -3.14 -7.37
N ALA A 56 4.11 -2.13 -6.59
CA ALA A 56 4.12 -0.74 -7.03
C ALA A 56 5.54 -0.25 -7.33
N LEU A 57 6.51 -0.53 -6.45
CA LEU A 57 7.92 -0.17 -6.64
C LEU A 57 8.52 -0.86 -7.86
N GLN A 58 8.30 -2.17 -7.99
CA GLN A 58 8.74 -2.94 -9.17
C GLN A 58 8.14 -2.38 -10.46
N LYS A 59 6.85 -2.03 -10.45
CA LYS A 59 6.17 -1.46 -11.63
C LYS A 59 6.69 -0.07 -11.96
N TYR A 60 6.91 0.78 -10.96
CA TYR A 60 7.49 2.11 -11.14
C TYR A 60 8.89 2.01 -11.74
N HIS A 61 9.76 1.15 -11.18
CA HIS A 61 11.11 0.93 -11.67
C HIS A 61 11.11 0.39 -13.10
N HIS A 62 10.26 -0.60 -13.40
CA HIS A 62 10.14 -1.16 -14.74
C HIS A 62 9.78 -0.10 -15.80
N ILE A 63 9.00 0.92 -15.45
CA ILE A 63 8.58 1.98 -16.37
C ILE A 63 9.60 3.11 -16.46
N ASN A 64 10.21 3.50 -15.33
CA ASN A 64 11.02 4.71 -15.24
C ASN A 64 12.53 4.44 -15.18
N GLY A 65 12.96 3.17 -15.07
CA GLY A 65 14.36 2.76 -14.92
C GLY A 65 15.00 3.11 -13.57
N VAL A 66 14.22 3.70 -12.65
CA VAL A 66 14.67 4.15 -11.32
C VAL A 66 13.57 3.94 -10.30
N LEU A 67 13.94 3.80 -9.04
CA LEU A 67 12.99 3.82 -7.92
C LEU A 67 12.48 5.25 -7.65
N PRO A 68 11.28 5.40 -7.10
CA PRO A 68 10.77 6.72 -6.73
C PRO A 68 11.58 7.31 -5.57
N ALA A 69 12.08 8.54 -5.73
CA ALA A 69 12.88 9.22 -4.70
C ALA A 69 12.10 9.55 -3.41
N LYS A 70 10.77 9.71 -3.53
CA LYS A 70 9.86 9.96 -2.40
C LYS A 70 8.54 9.23 -2.64
N ILE A 71 7.97 8.74 -1.55
CA ILE A 71 6.66 8.10 -1.53
C ILE A 71 5.77 8.84 -0.54
N ILE A 72 4.56 9.19 -0.96
CA ILE A 72 3.52 9.76 -0.11
C ILE A 72 2.33 8.82 -0.15
N VAL A 73 1.82 8.45 1.02
CA VAL A 73 0.70 7.52 1.18
C VAL A 73 -0.49 8.28 1.75
N TYR A 74 -1.62 8.25 1.03
CA TYR A 74 -2.92 8.70 1.50
C TYR A 74 -3.72 7.46 1.93
N ARG A 75 -3.94 7.32 3.24
CA ARG A 75 -4.68 6.21 3.86
C ARG A 75 -6.06 6.70 4.28
N ASP A 76 -7.11 6.22 3.63
CA ASP A 76 -8.51 6.60 3.89
C ASP A 76 -9.18 5.71 4.95
N GLY A 77 -10.20 6.20 5.64
CA GLY A 77 -11.03 5.39 6.54
C GLY A 77 -10.35 5.00 7.87
N VAL A 78 -9.31 5.72 8.30
CA VAL A 78 -8.68 5.55 9.61
C VAL A 78 -9.34 6.50 10.62
N ASN A 79 -9.87 5.94 11.70
CA ASN A 79 -10.33 6.71 12.85
C ASN A 79 -9.25 6.79 13.95
N ASP A 80 -9.47 7.64 14.96
CA ASP A 80 -8.50 7.87 16.04
C ASP A 80 -8.11 6.59 16.80
N LEU A 81 -9.02 5.61 16.91
CA LEU A 81 -8.74 4.33 17.58
C LEU A 81 -7.82 3.43 16.75
N GLN A 82 -7.79 3.62 15.43
CA GLN A 82 -6.96 2.86 14.49
C GLN A 82 -5.61 3.53 14.23
N LEU A 83 -5.44 4.81 14.60
CA LEU A 83 -4.23 5.56 14.30
C LEU A 83 -2.98 4.93 14.89
N LEU A 84 -3.06 4.41 16.12
CA LEU A 84 -1.94 3.69 16.76
C LEU A 84 -1.56 2.43 15.98
N ASP A 85 -2.54 1.65 15.51
CA ASP A 85 -2.30 0.45 14.70
C ASP A 85 -1.59 0.79 13.38
N VAL A 86 -1.97 1.90 12.74
CA VAL A 86 -1.28 2.40 11.54
C VAL A 86 0.18 2.74 11.84
N ILE A 87 0.43 3.43 12.95
CA ILE A 87 1.79 3.87 13.32
C ILE A 87 2.66 2.68 13.73
N GLU A 88 2.12 1.72 14.46
CA GLU A 88 2.88 0.60 15.04
C GLU A 88 3.02 -0.58 14.07
N ASN A 89 2.07 -0.79 13.14
CA ASN A 89 2.05 -1.96 12.27
C ASN A 89 2.15 -1.62 10.77
N GLU A 90 1.32 -0.70 10.25
CA GLU A 90 1.33 -0.37 8.81
C GLU A 90 2.61 0.36 8.39
N LEU A 91 2.98 1.43 9.11
CA LEU A 91 4.11 2.28 8.75
C LEU A 91 5.45 1.51 8.79
N PRO A 92 5.76 0.69 9.81
CA PRO A 92 6.97 -0.12 9.82
C PRO A 92 6.99 -1.15 8.69
N ALA A 93 5.84 -1.79 8.40
CA ALA A 93 5.73 -2.73 7.29
C ALA A 93 6.01 -2.10 5.93
N LEU A 94 5.55 -0.86 5.70
CA LEU A 94 5.85 -0.11 4.49
C LEU A 94 7.32 0.29 4.40
N ASN A 95 7.89 0.80 5.50
CA ASN A 95 9.30 1.18 5.56
C ASN A 95 10.23 0.00 5.30
N GLU A 96 9.92 -1.17 5.86
CA GLU A 96 10.68 -2.41 5.63
C GLU A 96 10.78 -2.74 4.13
N ILE A 97 9.68 -2.62 3.38
CA ILE A 97 9.67 -2.90 1.93
C ILE A 97 10.47 -1.84 1.16
N CYS A 98 10.38 -0.57 1.54
CA CYS A 98 11.16 0.49 0.93
C CYS A 98 12.67 0.29 1.14
N MET A 99 13.08 -0.08 2.35
CA MET A 99 14.49 -0.37 2.66
C MET A 99 15.01 -1.58 1.87
N LYS A 100 14.26 -2.69 1.85
CA LYS A 100 14.65 -3.87 1.06
C LYS A 100 14.73 -3.58 -0.44
N ALA A 101 13.87 -2.73 -0.95
CA ALA A 101 13.92 -2.31 -2.35
C ALA A 101 15.14 -1.43 -2.65
N GLN A 102 15.73 -0.75 -1.67
CA GLN A 102 16.98 -0.01 -1.85
C GLN A 102 18.21 -0.92 -1.77
N GLU A 103 18.18 -1.98 -0.96
CA GLU A 103 19.31 -2.92 -0.83
C GLU A 103 19.44 -3.88 -2.02
N GLY A 104 18.33 -4.20 -2.68
CA GLY A 104 18.28 -5.16 -3.79
C GLY A 104 18.54 -4.56 -5.19
N TYR A 105 18.80 -3.26 -5.28
CA TYR A 105 19.00 -2.51 -6.52
C TYR A 105 20.25 -1.63 -6.41
#